data_AF-A0A925M4N3-F1
#
_entry.id   AF-A0A925M4N3-F1
#
_cell.length_a   1.000
_cell.length_b   1.000
_cell.length_c   1.000
_cell.angle_alpha   90.00
_cell.angle_beta   90.00
_cell.angle_gamma   90.00
#
_symmetry.space_group_name_H-M   'P 1'
#
loop_
_entity.id
_entity.type
_entity.pdbx_description
1 polymer ?
#
loop_
_entity_poly.entity_id
_entity_poly.type
_entity_poly.pdbx_seq_one_letter_code
_entity_poly.pdbx_strand_id
1 'polypeptide(L)' 'MITTLTLRNFKSIKEQTYEFAQFDLLVGRNNSGKSTILQALAI' A
#
# COMPACT_ATOMS: atom_id res chain seq x y z
N MET A 1 15.97 -1.17 -2.04
CA MET A 1 14.59 -1.65 -2.28
C MET A 1 13.77 -1.34 -1.05
N ILE A 2 12.51 -0.92 -1.21
CA ILE A 2 11.59 -0.75 -0.09
C ILE A 2 11.09 -2.14 0.30
N THR A 3 11.26 -2.51 1.58
CA THR A 3 10.84 -3.83 2.11
C THR A 3 9.58 -3.73 2.95
N THR A 4 9.23 -2.54 3.44
CA THR A 4 8.07 -2.32 4.30
C THR A 4 7.47 -0.95 4.03
N LEU A 5 6.14 -0.88 3.96
CA LEU A 5 5.36 0.36 3.88
C LEU A 5 4.37 0.40 5.04
N THR A 6 4.48 1.42 5.90
CA THR A 6 3.49 1.69 6.94
C THR A 6 2.73 2.97 6.61
N LEU A 7 1.41 2.85 6.47
CA LEU A 7 0.48 3.96 6.25
C LEU A 7 -0.25 4.28 7.55
N ARG A 8 -0.28 5.56 7.93
CA ARG A 8 -1.01 6.08 9.09
C ARG A 8 -1.82 7.29 8.67
N ASN A 9 -3.12 7.26 8.89
CA ASN A 9 -4.07 8.31 8.52
C ASN A 9 -3.91 8.78 7.06
N PHE A 10 -3.67 7.84 6.15
CA PHE A 10 -3.44 8.13 4.73
C PHE A 10 -4.65 7.73 3.89
N LYS A 11 -5.39 8.74 3.40
CA LYS A 11 -6.68 8.54 2.73
C LYS A 11 -7.66 7.76 3.61
N SER A 12 -8.25 6.69 3.09
CA SER A 12 -9.16 5.80 3.82
C SER A 12 -8.43 4.82 4.76
N ILE A 13 -7.10 4.80 4.78
CA ILE A 13 -6.31 3.88 5.61
C ILE A 13 -5.96 4.56 6.93
N LYS A 14 -6.55 4.07 8.03
CA LYS A 14 -6.24 4.53 9.38
C LYS A 14 -4.84 4.08 9.82
N GLU A 15 -4.58 2.79 9.76
CA GLU A 15 -3.25 2.21 10.02
C GLU A 15 -3.12 0.88 9.28
N GLN A 16 -2.06 0.73 8.49
CA GLN A 16 -1.76 -0.53 7.81
C GLN A 16 -0.28 -0.64 7.48
N THR A 17 0.28 -1.83 7.70
CA THR A 17 1.66 -2.16 7.32
C THR A 17 1.64 -3.25 6.24
N TYR A 18 2.48 -3.05 5.23
CA TYR A 18 2.73 -4.00 4.14
C TYR A 18 4.21 -4.39 4.16
N GLU A 19 4.48 -5.68 4.13
CA GLU A 19 5.82 -6.23 3.87
C GLU A 19 5.88 -6.63 2.41
N PHE A 20 6.89 -6.12 1.69
CA PHE A 20 7.07 -6.42 0.26
C PHE A 20 7.95 -7.65 0.07
N ALA A 21 7.56 -8.48 -0.88
CA ALA A 21 8.37 -9.56 -1.39
C ALA A 21 9.26 -9.06 -2.55
N GLN A 22 10.01 -9.98 -3.18
CA GLN A 22 10.69 -9.65 -4.44
C GLN A 22 9.69 -9.35 -5.58
N PHE A 23 8.47 -9.86 -5.48
CA PHE A 23 7.39 -9.62 -6.40
C PHE A 23 6.06 -9.60 -5.65
N ASP A 24 5.30 -8.52 -5.81
CA ASP A 24 3.98 -8.33 -5.22
C ASP A 24 2.94 -8.07 -6.30
N LEU A 25 1.83 -8.80 -6.24
CA LEU A 25 0.68 -8.62 -7.11
C LEU A 25 -0.50 -8.04 -6.31
N LEU A 26 -0.83 -6.77 -6.54
CA LEU A 26 -1.93 -6.11 -5.86
C LEU A 26 -3.28 -6.43 -6.54
N VAL A 27 -4.11 -7.25 -5.90
CA VAL A 27 -5.46 -7.65 -6.38
C VAL A 27 -6.57 -7.27 -5.41
N GLY A 28 -7.80 -7.20 -5.92
CA GLY A 28 -9.00 -6.92 -5.12
C GLY A 28 -9.96 -5.94 -5.80
N ARG A 29 -11.13 -5.73 -5.19
CA ARG A 29 -12.20 -4.85 -5.72
C ARG A 29 -11.75 -3.40 -5.89
N ASN A 30 -12.43 -2.64 -6.74
CA ASN A 30 -12.20 -1.20 -6.85
C ASN A 30 -12.35 -0.51 -5.48
N ASN A 31 -11.57 0.55 -5.27
CA ASN A 31 -11.53 1.30 -4.01
C ASN A 31 -11.01 0.53 -2.78
N SER A 32 -10.42 -0.66 -2.96
CA SER A 32 -9.85 -1.45 -1.85
C SER A 32 -8.47 -0.97 -1.35
N GLY A 33 -7.98 0.19 -1.81
CA GLY A 33 -6.70 0.75 -1.38
C GLY A 33 -5.47 0.39 -2.23
N LYS A 34 -5.60 -0.38 -3.32
CA LYS A 34 -4.45 -0.73 -4.19
C LYS A 34 -3.73 0.49 -4.76
N SER A 35 -4.47 1.41 -5.38
CA SER A 35 -3.88 2.66 -5.89
C SER A 35 -3.36 3.54 -4.77
N THR A 36 -3.94 3.46 -3.56
CA THR A 36 -3.44 4.16 -2.37
C THR A 36 -2.04 3.70 -1.99
N ILE A 37 -1.76 2.38 -2.05
CA ILE A 37 -0.41 1.83 -1.82
C ILE A 37 0.57 2.38 -2.85
N LEU A 38 0.24 2.29 -4.14
CA LEU A 38 1.12 2.79 -5.22
C LEU A 38 1.36 4.30 -5.11
N GLN A 39 0.33 5.07 -4.75
CA GLN A 39 0.45 6.51 -4.55
C GLN A 39 1.32 6.85 -3.34
N ALA A 40 1.28 6.08 -2.27
CA ALA A 40 2.15 6.29 -1.12
C ALA A 40 3.63 5.98 -1.42
N LEU A 41 3.90 5.10 -2.38
CA LEU A 41 5.27 4.79 -2.84
C LEU A 41 5.82 5.80 -3.85
N ALA A 42 4.95 6.59 -4.49
CA ALA A 42 5.33 7.52 -5.56
C ALA A 42 5.67 8.94 -5.08
N ILE A 43 5.51 9.21 -3.77
CA ILE A 43 5.84 10.49 -3.11
C ILE A 43 7.16 10.29 -2.37
#